data_AF-A0AAW1K1I1-F1
#
_entry.id   AF-A0AAW1K1I1-F1
#
_cell.length_a   1.000
_cell.length_b   1.000
_cell.length_c   1.000
_cell.angle_alpha   90.00
_cell.angle_beta   90.00
_cell.angle_gamma   90.00
#
_symmetry.space_group_name_H-M   'P 1'
#
loop_
_entity.id
_entity.type
_entity.pdbx_description
1 polymer ?
#
loop_
_entity_poly.entity_id
_entity_poly.type
_entity_poly.pdbx_seq_one_letter_code
_entity_poly.pdbx_strand_id
1 'polypeptide(L)'
;MSAISLILIVAISLNSFCDAGLVENPSNDTVSISYTLWIGSDIHAQHHIHLNVPAGSNFYSAMQAAASANPIFNFKAQLHKLGHFITDIAGTANNIVDNTFWIIYILRNQPDVNSPPTEKDLSPKGVDLIIVEDGMHYLFWYKELIYQ
;
A
#
# COMPACT_ATOMS: atom_id res chain seq x y z
N MET A 1 60.12 21.30 -23.43
CA MET A 1 59.54 20.41 -22.40
C MET A 1 58.05 20.33 -22.70
N SER A 2 57.56 19.61 -23.71
CA SER A 2 57.51 18.15 -23.93
C SER A 2 56.98 17.36 -22.73
N ALA A 3 55.68 17.04 -22.75
CA ALA A 3 55.15 15.69 -22.61
C ALA A 3 53.63 15.70 -22.82
N ILE A 4 53.22 15.19 -23.99
CA ILE A 4 51.89 14.64 -24.24
C ILE A 4 51.78 13.37 -23.39
N SER A 5 50.67 13.18 -22.67
CA SER A 5 50.35 11.87 -22.09
C SER A 5 48.94 11.44 -22.53
N LEU A 6 48.97 10.54 -23.50
CA LEU A 6 47.85 9.84 -24.11
C LEU A 6 47.62 8.57 -23.27
N ILE A 7 46.49 8.43 -22.60
CA ILE A 7 46.09 7.12 -22.03
C ILE A 7 45.08 6.48 -22.97
N LEU A 8 45.62 5.54 -23.72
CA LEU A 8 44.99 4.52 -24.54
C LEU A 8 44.34 3.50 -23.59
N ILE A 9 43.01 3.37 -23.58
CA ILE A 9 42.37 2.14 -23.09
C ILE A 9 42.02 1.30 -24.32
N VAL A 10 42.73 0.18 -24.41
CA VAL A 10 42.61 -0.87 -25.41
C VAL A 10 41.21 -1.50 -25.33
N ALA A 11 40.53 -1.52 -26.48
CA ALA A 11 39.38 -2.39 -26.71
C ALA A 11 39.84 -3.85 -26.75
N ILE A 12 39.19 -4.73 -25.97
CA ILE A 12 39.15 -6.16 -26.27
C ILE A 12 37.72 -6.51 -26.68
N SER A 13 37.70 -7.12 -27.86
CA SER A 13 36.61 -7.42 -28.76
C SER A 13 35.79 -8.66 -28.34
N LEU A 14 34.48 -8.51 -28.51
CA LEU A 14 33.48 -9.45 -29.04
C LEU A 14 33.41 -10.88 -28.47
N ASN A 15 32.27 -11.19 -27.84
CA ASN A 15 31.44 -12.25 -28.40
C ASN A 15 29.99 -11.78 -28.53
N SER A 16 29.51 -12.02 -29.74
CA SER A 16 28.22 -11.63 -30.29
C SER A 16 27.11 -12.48 -29.67
N PHE A 17 26.06 -11.84 -29.18
CA PHE A 17 24.70 -12.38 -29.23
C PHE A 17 23.79 -11.26 -29.68
N CYS A 18 23.42 -11.33 -30.97
CA CYS A 18 22.28 -10.61 -31.50
C CYS A 18 21.03 -11.32 -31.01
N ASP A 19 20.24 -10.69 -30.17
CA ASP A 19 18.79 -10.87 -30.21
C ASP A 19 18.11 -9.51 -30.00
N ALA A 20 17.09 -9.28 -30.79
CA ALA A 20 16.45 -7.99 -30.99
C ALA A 20 15.16 -7.90 -30.15
N GLY A 21 15.03 -6.84 -29.36
CA GLY A 21 13.82 -6.53 -28.58
C GLY A 21 13.77 -7.31 -27.27
N LEU A 22 13.55 -6.73 -26.09
CA LEU A 22 12.95 -5.46 -25.72
C LEU A 22 13.87 -4.81 -24.68
N VAL A 23 14.20 -3.54 -24.86
CA VAL A 23 14.49 -2.71 -23.68
C VAL A 23 13.15 -2.60 -22.99
N GLU A 24 12.87 -3.50 -22.04
CA GLU A 24 11.87 -3.23 -21.03
C GLU A 24 12.39 -2.01 -20.28
N ASN A 25 11.98 -0.83 -20.74
CA ASN A 25 11.82 0.30 -19.85
C ASN A 25 11.08 -0.31 -18.64
N PRO A 26 11.63 -0.28 -17.41
CA PRO A 26 10.79 -0.59 -16.27
C PRO A 26 9.67 0.43 -16.39
N SER A 27 8.50 -0.02 -16.83
CA SER A 27 7.38 0.88 -16.94
C SER A 27 7.19 1.35 -15.52
N ASN A 28 7.41 2.65 -15.28
CA ASN A 28 7.14 3.31 -14.01
C ASN A 28 5.62 3.39 -13.84
N ASP A 29 4.94 2.28 -14.09
CA ASP A 29 3.51 2.14 -13.99
C ASP A 29 3.24 2.22 -12.50
N THR A 30 2.67 3.35 -12.12
CA THR A 30 2.17 3.60 -10.78
C THR A 30 0.66 3.54 -10.86
N VAL A 31 0.04 3.08 -9.79
CA VAL A 31 -1.41 3.11 -9.61
C VAL A 31 -1.73 4.16 -8.57
N SER A 32 -2.77 4.94 -8.84
CA SER A 32 -3.29 5.98 -7.96
C SER A 32 -4.42 5.40 -7.12
N ILE A 33 -4.23 5.34 -5.82
CA ILE A 33 -5.22 4.79 -4.88
C ILE A 33 -5.64 5.86 -3.86
N SER A 34 -6.77 5.64 -3.20
CA SER A 34 -7.14 6.40 -2.00
C SER A 34 -7.10 5.51 -0.77
N TYR A 35 -6.52 6.00 0.33
CA TYR A 35 -6.51 5.32 1.61
C TYR A 35 -7.19 6.19 2.66
N THR A 36 -8.24 5.65 3.28
CA THR A 36 -9.06 6.33 4.28
C THR A 36 -9.03 5.57 5.61
N LEU A 37 -9.03 6.31 6.71
CA LEU A 37 -9.23 5.82 8.07
C LEU A 37 -10.56 6.38 8.59
N TRP A 38 -11.41 5.51 9.12
CA TRP A 38 -12.57 5.88 9.94
C TRP A 38 -12.37 5.35 11.35
N ILE A 39 -12.53 6.22 12.35
CA ILE A 39 -12.31 5.90 13.76
C ILE A 39 -13.63 5.98 14.51
N GLY A 40 -14.01 4.87 15.15
CA GLY A 40 -15.26 4.70 15.88
C GLY A 40 -16.38 4.12 15.01
N SER A 41 -17.27 3.34 15.63
CA SER A 41 -18.49 2.83 14.98
C SER A 41 -19.41 3.97 14.50
N ASP A 42 -19.33 5.13 15.16
CA ASP A 42 -20.01 6.39 14.82
C ASP A 42 -19.18 7.33 13.93
N ILE A 43 -17.95 6.95 13.58
CA ILE A 43 -17.04 7.72 12.72
C ILE A 43 -16.79 9.13 13.27
N HIS A 44 -16.39 9.24 14.54
CA HIS A 44 -16.09 10.54 15.16
C HIS A 44 -14.78 11.18 14.66
N ALA A 45 -13.91 10.42 13.99
CA ALA A 45 -12.74 10.96 13.30
C ALA A 45 -12.48 10.24 11.98
N GLN A 46 -11.95 10.99 11.00
CA GLN A 46 -11.57 10.46 9.70
C GLN A 46 -10.31 11.12 9.14
N HIS A 47 -9.51 10.33 8.44
CA HIS A 47 -8.31 10.78 7.74
C HIS A 47 -8.23 10.15 6.36
N HIS A 48 -7.71 10.89 5.39
CA HIS A 48 -7.66 10.44 4.00
C HIS A 48 -6.36 10.90 3.34
N ILE A 49 -5.80 10.05 2.50
CA ILE A 49 -4.62 10.32 1.69
C ILE A 49 -4.72 9.65 0.31
N HIS A 50 -4.26 10.37 -0.72
CA HIS A 50 -4.04 9.81 -2.05
C HIS A 50 -2.58 9.41 -2.20
N LEU A 51 -2.34 8.25 -2.82
CA LEU A 51 -1.00 7.70 -3.01
C LEU A 51 -0.82 7.23 -4.45
N ASN A 52 0.34 7.52 -5.02
CA ASN A 52 0.84 6.85 -6.22
C ASN A 52 1.85 5.80 -5.76
N VAL A 53 1.55 4.53 -5.99
CA VAL A 53 2.41 3.41 -5.61
C VAL A 53 2.76 2.58 -6.85
N PRO A 54 3.90 1.88 -6.89
CA PRO A 54 4.24 1.01 -8.02
C PRO A 54 3.12 -0.01 -8.30
N ALA A 55 2.79 -0.24 -9.56
CA ALA A 55 1.82 -1.24 -9.96
C ALA A 55 2.25 -2.64 -9.44
N GLY A 56 1.29 -3.44 -9.00
CA GLY A 56 1.54 -4.74 -8.38
C GLY A 56 1.96 -4.68 -6.91
N SER A 57 2.05 -3.48 -6.31
CA SER A 57 2.25 -3.31 -4.87
C SER A 57 1.11 -3.95 -4.07
N ASN A 58 1.44 -4.54 -2.93
CA ASN A 58 0.41 -5.00 -1.99
C ASN A 58 -0.03 -3.86 -1.05
N PHE A 59 -1.17 -4.04 -0.38
CA PHE A 59 -1.70 -2.99 0.48
C PHE A 59 -0.81 -2.71 1.70
N TYR A 60 -0.08 -3.70 2.22
CA TYR A 60 0.90 -3.46 3.30
C TYR A 60 1.97 -2.44 2.89
N SER A 61 2.53 -2.56 1.69
CA SER A 61 3.49 -1.58 1.15
C SER A 61 2.87 -0.20 0.92
N ALA A 62 1.60 -0.15 0.50
CA ALA A 62 0.86 1.11 0.39
C ALA A 62 0.66 1.78 1.76
N MET A 63 0.41 1.01 2.82
CA MET A 63 0.35 1.54 4.19
C MET A 63 1.71 2.12 4.63
N GLN A 64 2.83 1.47 4.28
CA GLN A 64 4.17 1.99 4.58
C GLN A 64 4.44 3.31 3.84
N ALA A 65 4.01 3.42 2.58
CA ALA A 65 4.07 4.67 1.83
C ALA A 65 3.21 5.77 2.47
N ALA A 66 1.99 5.43 2.93
CA ALA A 66 1.11 6.35 3.64
C ALA A 66 1.74 6.89 4.93
N ALA A 67 2.29 6.00 5.75
CA ALA A 67 2.96 6.32 7.01
C ALA A 67 4.19 7.21 6.80
N SER A 68 4.95 6.97 5.73
CA SER A 68 6.10 7.79 5.34
C SER A 68 5.69 9.20 4.89
N ALA A 69 4.56 9.32 4.19
CA ALA A 69 4.05 10.60 3.69
C ALA A 69 3.33 11.41 4.77
N ASN A 70 2.60 10.76 5.68
CA ASN A 70 1.88 11.41 6.76
C ASN A 70 1.88 10.52 8.02
N PRO A 71 2.51 10.97 9.13
CA PRO A 71 2.61 10.20 10.36
C PRO A 71 1.29 9.75 10.98
N ILE A 72 0.16 10.36 10.63
CA ILE A 72 -1.16 9.92 11.09
C ILE A 72 -1.52 8.51 10.60
N PHE A 73 -0.92 8.06 9.49
CA PHE A 73 -1.09 6.72 8.95
C PHE A 73 -0.05 5.73 9.50
N ASN A 74 0.76 6.11 10.48
CA ASN A 74 1.62 5.17 11.18
C ASN A 74 0.79 4.03 11.77
N PHE A 75 1.32 2.82 11.65
CA PHE A 75 0.65 1.62 12.09
C PHE A 75 1.63 0.64 12.74
N LYS A 76 1.10 -0.32 13.50
CA LYS A 76 1.84 -1.49 13.97
C LYS A 76 1.19 -2.74 13.40
N ALA A 77 2.04 -3.72 13.12
CA ALA A 77 1.60 -5.02 12.66
C ALA A 77 2.36 -6.14 13.38
N GLN A 78 1.71 -7.28 13.52
CA GLN A 78 2.31 -8.52 14.00
C GLN A 78 2.42 -9.50 12.84
N LEU A 79 3.58 -10.10 12.66
CA LEU A 79 3.79 -11.11 11.62
C LEU A 79 3.25 -12.46 12.09
N HIS A 80 2.36 -13.04 11.29
CA HIS A 80 1.85 -14.40 11.46
C HIS A 80 2.16 -15.25 10.23
N LYS A 81 1.87 -16.55 10.30
CA LYS A 81 2.07 -17.49 9.18
C LYS A 81 1.36 -17.08 7.88
N LEU A 82 0.26 -16.34 7.99
CA LEU A 82 -0.57 -15.90 6.86
C LEU A 82 -0.27 -14.46 6.39
N GLY A 83 0.67 -13.77 7.03
CA GLY A 83 1.01 -12.37 6.75
C GLY A 83 0.94 -11.47 7.98
N HIS A 84 0.99 -10.16 7.74
CA HIS A 84 0.90 -9.10 8.73
C HIS A 84 -0.54 -8.89 9.18
N PHE A 85 -0.76 -9.01 10.48
CA PHE A 85 -1.99 -8.60 11.13
C PHE A 85 -1.83 -7.19 11.69
N ILE A 86 -2.65 -6.25 11.21
CA ILE A 86 -2.60 -4.85 11.66
C ILE A 86 -3.24 -4.76 13.05
N THR A 87 -2.48 -4.22 14.00
CA THR A 87 -2.90 -4.16 15.42
C THR A 87 -3.15 -2.76 15.92
N ASP A 88 -2.64 -1.74 15.23
CA ASP A 88 -2.69 -0.34 15.61
C ASP A 88 -2.57 0.51 14.36
N ILE A 89 -3.40 1.53 14.20
CA ILE A 89 -3.25 2.60 13.21
C ILE A 89 -3.52 3.93 13.92
N ALA A 90 -2.75 4.97 13.58
CA ALA A 90 -2.88 6.30 14.17
C ALA A 90 -2.73 6.32 15.71
N GLY A 91 -2.04 5.33 16.30
CA GLY A 91 -1.92 5.16 17.75
C GLY A 91 -3.15 4.57 18.43
N THR A 92 -4.14 4.12 17.66
CA THR A 92 -5.35 3.45 18.15
C THR A 92 -5.20 1.95 17.95
N ALA A 93 -5.02 1.21 19.04
CA ALA A 93 -4.86 -0.24 19.01
C ALA A 93 -6.21 -0.97 18.97
N ASN A 94 -6.24 -2.16 18.36
CA ASN A 94 -7.35 -3.10 18.50
C ASN A 94 -7.67 -3.34 19.98
N ASN A 95 -8.96 -3.39 20.30
CA ASN A 95 -9.45 -3.62 21.65
C ASN A 95 -10.30 -4.89 21.70
N ILE A 96 -9.73 -5.94 22.26
CA ILE A 96 -10.39 -7.25 22.38
C ILE A 96 -11.54 -7.20 23.40
N VAL A 97 -11.43 -6.38 24.45
CA VAL A 97 -12.47 -6.27 25.50
C VAL A 97 -13.74 -5.65 24.93
N ASP A 98 -13.59 -4.60 24.13
CA ASP A 98 -14.69 -3.89 23.49
C ASP A 98 -15.00 -4.44 22.08
N ASN A 99 -14.46 -5.60 21.74
CA ASN A 99 -14.59 -6.27 20.43
C ASN A 99 -14.40 -5.33 19.21
N THR A 100 -13.49 -4.36 19.33
CA THR A 100 -13.29 -3.27 18.37
C THR A 100 -11.96 -3.46 17.64
N PHE A 101 -12.01 -3.50 16.31
CA PHE A 101 -10.86 -3.83 15.48
C PHE A 101 -10.76 -2.93 14.26
N TRP A 102 -9.56 -2.84 13.69
CA TRP A 102 -9.31 -2.28 12.37
C TRP A 102 -9.75 -3.26 11.28
N ILE A 103 -10.82 -2.90 10.56
CA ILE A 103 -11.41 -3.70 9.49
C ILE A 103 -11.10 -3.06 8.15
N ILE A 104 -10.63 -3.85 7.17
CA ILE A 104 -10.30 -3.35 5.84
C ILE A 104 -11.40 -3.64 4.81
N TYR A 105 -11.80 -2.59 4.10
CA TYR A 105 -12.76 -2.61 3.00
C TYR A 105 -12.09 -2.16 1.70
N ILE A 106 -12.56 -2.71 0.57
CA ILE A 106 -12.11 -2.36 -0.77
C ILE A 106 -13.32 -1.84 -1.56
N LEU A 107 -13.25 -0.59 -2.01
CA LEU A 107 -14.38 0.15 -2.55
C LEU A 107 -14.06 0.70 -3.94
N ARG A 108 -15.08 0.74 -4.80
CA ARG A 108 -15.02 1.36 -6.13
C ARG A 108 -15.21 2.88 -6.12
N ASN A 109 -15.79 3.41 -5.05
CA ASN A 109 -15.99 4.84 -4.85
C ASN A 109 -15.43 5.24 -3.49
N GLN A 110 -15.21 6.54 -3.27
CA GLN A 110 -14.79 7.03 -1.96
C GLN A 110 -15.80 6.61 -0.86
N PRO A 111 -15.32 6.27 0.35
CA PRO A 111 -16.19 5.97 1.48
C PRO A 111 -17.18 7.12 1.76
N ASP A 112 -18.48 6.82 1.86
CA ASP A 112 -19.53 7.77 2.24
C ASP A 112 -20.13 7.34 3.59
N VAL A 113 -20.06 8.24 4.57
CA VAL A 113 -20.58 8.01 5.93
C VAL A 113 -22.11 7.77 5.94
N ASN A 114 -22.84 8.31 4.95
CA ASN A 114 -24.28 8.14 4.83
C ASN A 114 -24.66 6.80 4.17
N SER A 115 -23.68 6.12 3.56
CA SER A 115 -23.84 4.83 2.91
C SER A 115 -22.61 3.95 3.24
N PRO A 116 -22.44 3.56 4.51
CA PRO A 116 -21.24 2.86 4.96
C PRO A 116 -21.07 1.49 4.28
N PRO A 117 -19.83 1.00 4.13
CA PRO A 117 -19.55 -0.30 3.53
C PRO A 117 -20.21 -1.47 4.25
N THR A 118 -20.53 -2.49 3.47
CA THR A 118 -21.19 -3.72 3.93
C THR A 118 -20.23 -4.91 3.92
N GLU A 119 -20.70 -6.09 4.32
CA GLU A 119 -19.91 -7.33 4.26
C GLU A 119 -19.41 -7.67 2.85
N LYS A 120 -20.12 -7.22 1.80
CA LYS A 120 -19.70 -7.45 0.41
C LYS A 120 -18.46 -6.67 0.02
N ASP A 121 -18.20 -5.56 0.72
CA ASP A 121 -17.07 -4.67 0.51
C ASP A 121 -15.87 -5.05 1.38
N LEU A 122 -16.07 -5.97 2.33
CA LEU A 122 -15.03 -6.46 3.22
C LEU A 122 -13.94 -7.16 2.40
N SER A 123 -12.68 -6.85 2.70
CA SER A 123 -11.59 -7.57 2.05
C SER A 123 -11.63 -9.05 2.42
N PRO A 124 -11.60 -9.99 1.44
CA PRO A 124 -11.53 -11.42 1.72
C PRO A 124 -10.11 -11.86 2.13
N LYS A 125 -9.13 -10.96 2.12
CA LYS A 125 -7.71 -11.24 2.31
C LYS A 125 -7.05 -10.23 3.24
N GLY A 126 -5.96 -10.65 3.89
CA GLY A 126 -5.09 -9.74 4.65
C GLY A 126 -4.28 -8.81 3.75
N VAL A 127 -3.74 -7.75 4.35
CA VAL A 127 -3.08 -6.63 3.65
C VAL A 127 -1.88 -7.01 2.76
N ASP A 128 -1.18 -8.12 3.05
CA ASP A 128 -0.10 -8.62 2.21
C ASP A 128 -0.57 -9.24 0.88
N LEU A 129 -1.82 -9.72 0.85
CA LEU A 129 -2.39 -10.46 -0.28
C LEU A 129 -3.38 -9.62 -1.11
N ILE A 130 -3.62 -8.37 -0.69
CA ILE A 130 -4.40 -7.39 -1.45
C ILE A 130 -3.42 -6.69 -2.39
N ILE A 131 -3.55 -6.90 -3.69
CA ILE A 131 -2.84 -6.10 -4.70
C ILE A 131 -3.63 -4.82 -4.91
N VAL A 132 -2.94 -3.68 -4.89
CA VAL A 132 -3.59 -2.38 -5.09
C VAL A 132 -3.88 -2.13 -6.56
N GLU A 133 -5.08 -1.64 -6.84
CA GLU A 133 -5.57 -1.39 -8.20
C GLU A 133 -5.82 0.10 -8.42
N ASP A 134 -5.59 0.56 -9.65
CA ASP A 134 -5.74 1.96 -10.00
C ASP A 134 -7.19 2.46 -9.83
N GLY A 135 -7.33 3.64 -9.24
CA GLY A 135 -8.62 4.26 -8.94
C GLY A 135 -9.38 3.64 -7.76
N MET A 136 -8.88 2.57 -7.13
CA MET A 136 -9.57 1.93 -6.02
C MET A 136 -9.38 2.68 -4.69
N HIS A 137 -10.37 2.51 -3.80
CA HIS A 137 -10.37 3.14 -2.49
C HIS A 137 -10.32 2.07 -1.40
N TYR A 138 -9.36 2.21 -0.50
CA TYR A 138 -9.13 1.31 0.62
C TYR A 138 -9.49 2.02 1.91
N LEU A 139 -10.33 1.40 2.71
CA LEU A 139 -10.79 1.96 3.97
C LEU A 139 -10.39 1.02 5.10
N PHE A 140 -9.68 1.54 6.08
CA PHE A 140 -9.60 0.94 7.40
C PHE A 140 -10.63 1.61 8.32
N TRP A 141 -11.55 0.82 8.87
CA TRP A 141 -12.57 1.28 9.81
C TRP A 141 -12.36 0.63 11.16
N TYR A 142 -12.02 1.43 12.16
CA TYR A 142 -11.94 1.02 13.56
C TYR A 142 -13.34 1.02 14.18
N LYS A 143 -13.93 -0.16 14.32
CA LYS A 143 -15.31 -0.31 14.82
C LYS A 143 -15.52 -1.61 15.57
N GLU A 144 -16.58 -1.64 16.36
CA GLU A 144 -17.05 -2.84 17.04
C GLU A 144 -17.53 -3.88 16.03
N LEU A 145 -17.13 -5.14 16.23
CA LEU A 145 -17.70 -6.28 15.54
C LEU A 145 -18.94 -6.74 16.30
N ILE A 146 -20.11 -6.61 15.68
CA ILE A 146 -21.33 -7.19 16.23
C ILE A 146 -21.56 -8.50 15.48
N TYR A 147 -21.46 -9.63 16.18
CA TYR A 147 -21.88 -10.92 15.62
C TYR A 147 -23.40 -10.86 15.40
N GLN A 148 -23.82 -10.93 14.13
CA GLN A 148 -25.23 -11.02 13.75
C GLN A 148 -25.67 -12.48 13.62
#